data_AF-A0A651DSF9-F1
#
_entry.id   AF-A0A651DSF9-F1
#
_cell.length_a   1.000
_cell.length_b   1.000
_cell.length_c   1.000
_cell.angle_alpha   90.00
_cell.angle_beta   90.00
_cell.angle_gamma   90.00
#
_symmetry.space_group_name_H-M   'P 1'
#
loop_
_entity.id
_entity.type
_entity.pdbx_description
1 polymer ?
#
loop_
_entity_poly.entity_id
_entity_poly.type
_entity_poly.pdbx_seq_one_letter_code
_entity_poly.pdbx_strand_id
1 'polypeptide(L)'
;MISSQQIAILEAFDAARAAQPRLPAIEIAERLAISEGELQSARLGRDVWTLPLSPNDIAARLPQLGRVKALTRSRLAVLEQTGDYPELSGGPQTGLLLDPGGLDLRLLYTHWHWACLIRDPMPSQVSKSHDSETKDS
;
A
#
# COMPACT_ATOMS: atom_id res chain seq x y z
N MET A 1 2.75 26.83 6.67
CA MET A 1 1.47 26.76 7.42
C MET A 1 0.63 25.69 6.76
N ILE A 2 0.14 24.71 7.53
CA ILE A 2 -0.81 23.71 7.02
C ILE A 2 -2.17 24.36 6.80
N SER A 3 -2.91 23.90 5.78
CA SER A 3 -4.21 24.51 5.43
C SER A 3 -5.31 24.07 6.42
N SER A 4 -6.38 24.87 6.55
CA SER A 4 -7.54 24.49 7.38
C SER A 4 -8.17 23.17 6.94
N GLN A 5 -8.17 22.88 5.62
CA GLN A 5 -8.62 21.60 5.07
C GLN A 5 -7.71 20.45 5.52
N GLN A 6 -6.40 20.63 5.49
CA GLN A 6 -5.45 19.62 5.94
C GLN A 6 -5.66 19.29 7.43
N ILE A 7 -5.87 20.30 8.27
CA ILE A 7 -6.19 20.11 9.70
C ILE A 7 -7.45 19.26 9.87
N ALA A 8 -8.54 19.60 9.18
CA ALA A 8 -9.80 18.88 9.28
C ALA A 8 -9.68 17.40 8.86
N ILE A 9 -8.91 17.12 7.79
CA ILE A 9 -8.63 15.74 7.34
C ILE A 9 -7.88 14.96 8.43
N LEU A 10 -6.86 15.57 9.03
CA LEU A 10 -6.05 14.92 10.08
C LEU A 10 -6.85 14.63 11.34
N GLU A 11 -7.68 15.58 11.79
CA GLU A 11 -8.55 15.40 12.96
C GLU A 11 -9.55 14.26 12.72
N ALA A 12 -10.16 14.21 11.53
CA ALA A 12 -11.09 13.14 11.19
C ALA A 12 -10.40 11.77 11.07
N PHE A 13 -9.19 11.73 10.51
CA PHE A 13 -8.37 10.51 10.47
C PHE A 13 -8.04 10.00 11.87
N ASP A 14 -7.60 10.89 12.77
CA ASP A 14 -7.25 10.56 14.14
C ASP A 14 -8.46 10.07 14.93
N ALA A 15 -9.62 10.72 14.78
CA ALA A 15 -10.87 10.27 15.40
C ALA A 15 -11.29 8.89 14.89
N ALA A 16 -11.19 8.64 13.58
CA ALA A 16 -11.52 7.35 12.98
C ALA A 16 -10.59 6.23 13.48
N ARG A 17 -9.28 6.49 13.59
CA ARG A 17 -8.30 5.54 14.13
C ARG A 17 -8.45 5.32 15.64
N ALA A 18 -8.85 6.34 16.40
CA ALA A 18 -9.14 6.18 17.82
C ALA A 18 -10.37 5.27 18.04
N ALA A 19 -11.42 5.41 17.23
CA ALA A 19 -12.61 4.58 17.30
C ALA A 19 -12.37 3.15 16.76
N GLN A 20 -11.63 3.02 15.66
CA GLN A 20 -11.36 1.76 14.99
C GLN A 20 -9.89 1.72 14.54
N PRO A 21 -8.96 1.26 15.41
CA PRO A 21 -7.53 1.28 15.12
C PRO A 21 -7.11 0.56 13.83
N ARG A 22 -7.91 -0.40 13.36
CA ARG A 22 -7.65 -1.20 12.15
C ARG A 22 -8.46 -0.77 10.92
N LEU A 23 -9.18 0.34 10.98
CA LEU A 23 -9.96 0.84 9.84
C LEU A 23 -9.03 1.22 8.67
N PRO A 24 -9.19 0.63 7.47
CA PRO A 24 -8.37 0.96 6.32
C PRO A 24 -8.46 2.44 5.95
N ALA A 25 -7.33 3.03 5.54
CA ALA A 25 -7.28 4.46 5.18
C ALA A 25 -8.23 4.80 4.02
N ILE A 26 -8.39 3.90 3.05
CA ILE A 26 -9.37 4.04 1.96
C ILE A 26 -10.81 4.18 2.47
N GLU A 27 -11.22 3.43 3.49
CA GLU A 27 -12.57 3.53 4.06
C GLU A 27 -12.75 4.85 4.82
N ILE A 28 -11.69 5.35 5.47
CA ILE A 28 -11.70 6.68 6.09
C ILE A 28 -11.89 7.75 5.01
N ALA A 29 -11.13 7.67 3.92
CA ALA A 29 -11.22 8.61 2.81
C ALA A 29 -12.62 8.59 2.15
N GLU A 30 -13.20 7.41 1.95
CA GLU A 30 -14.58 7.26 1.44
C GLU A 30 -15.62 7.92 2.36
N ARG A 31 -15.50 7.76 3.68
CA ARG A 31 -16.40 8.42 4.66
C ARG A 31 -16.27 9.95 4.63
N LEU A 32 -15.10 10.46 4.28
CA LEU A 32 -14.82 11.89 4.12
C LEU A 32 -15.14 12.41 2.71
N ALA A 33 -15.58 11.54 1.80
CA ALA A 33 -15.82 11.84 0.38
C ALA A 33 -14.61 12.46 -0.34
N ILE A 34 -13.40 12.01 0.01
CA ILE A 34 -12.13 12.40 -0.63
C ILE A 34 -11.41 11.18 -1.20
N SER A 35 -10.38 11.41 -2.00
CA SER A 35 -9.52 10.32 -2.46
C SER A 35 -8.60 9.81 -1.33
N GLU A 36 -8.21 8.53 -1.38
CA GLU A 36 -7.18 8.02 -0.46
C GLU A 36 -5.87 8.80 -0.61
N GLY A 37 -5.50 9.19 -1.83
CA GLY A 37 -4.31 10.02 -2.07
C GLY A 37 -4.36 11.37 -1.36
N GLU A 38 -5.53 12.01 -1.29
CA GLU A 38 -5.74 13.26 -0.54
C GLU A 38 -5.63 13.05 0.96
N LEU A 39 -6.19 11.96 1.49
CA LEU A 39 -6.03 11.59 2.89
C LEU A 39 -4.55 11.38 3.24
N GLN A 40 -3.81 10.64 2.41
CA GLN A 40 -2.39 10.37 2.65
C GLN A 40 -1.53 11.62 2.46
N SER A 41 -1.85 12.50 1.51
CA SER A 41 -1.11 13.74 1.31
C SER A 41 -1.27 14.71 2.49
N ALA A 42 -2.44 14.73 3.13
CA ALA A 42 -2.66 15.50 4.36
C ALA A 42 -1.73 15.07 5.52
N ARG A 43 -1.29 13.81 5.52
CA ARG A 43 -0.38 13.21 6.51
C ARG A 43 1.10 13.43 6.22
N LEU A 44 1.45 14.14 5.13
CA LEU A 44 2.85 14.45 4.82
C LEU A 44 3.54 15.19 5.98
N GLY A 45 4.71 14.70 6.37
CA GLY A 45 5.48 15.25 7.49
C GLY A 45 5.12 14.72 8.88
N ARG A 46 4.08 13.89 9.00
CA ARG A 46 3.75 13.14 10.22
C ARG A 46 4.31 11.71 10.14
N ASP A 47 3.72 10.92 9.26
CA ASP A 47 4.01 9.49 9.08
C ASP A 47 3.93 9.06 7.60
N VAL A 48 3.80 10.04 6.71
CA VAL A 48 3.85 9.86 5.25
C VAL A 48 4.97 10.71 4.67
N TRP A 49 5.73 10.12 3.74
CA TRP A 49 6.79 10.77 2.99
C TRP A 49 6.61 10.52 1.50
N THR A 50 6.73 11.57 0.68
CA THR A 50 6.74 11.41 -0.77
C THR A 50 8.03 10.71 -1.20
N LEU A 51 7.93 9.82 -2.20
CA LEU A 51 9.07 9.24 -2.88
C LEU A 51 9.34 10.07 -4.16
N PRO A 52 10.39 10.91 -4.20
CA PRO A 52 10.68 11.78 -5.33
C PRO A 52 11.40 11.01 -6.43
N LEU A 53 10.80 9.91 -6.89
CA LEU A 53 11.35 8.99 -7.88
C LEU A 53 10.34 8.81 -9.01
N SER A 54 10.83 8.61 -10.23
CA SER A 54 9.93 8.24 -11.33
C SER A 54 9.31 6.85 -11.06
N PRO A 55 8.14 6.53 -11.63
CA PRO A 55 7.56 5.19 -11.51
C PRO A 55 8.52 4.07 -11.91
N ASN A 56 9.33 4.30 -12.95
CA ASN A 56 10.35 3.35 -13.40
C ASN A 56 11.45 3.18 -12.34
N ASP A 57 11.95 4.28 -11.75
CA ASP A 57 12.97 4.22 -10.69
C ASP A 57 12.44 3.54 -9.42
N ILE A 58 11.17 3.71 -9.09
CA ILE A 58 10.51 3.01 -7.98
C ILE A 58 10.48 1.51 -8.29
N ALA A 59 9.98 1.14 -9.48
CA ALA A 59 9.88 -0.24 -9.90
C ALA A 59 11.25 -0.95 -9.90
N ALA A 60 12.31 -0.27 -10.33
CA ALA A 60 13.68 -0.80 -10.33
C ALA A 60 14.26 -1.04 -8.93
N ARG A 61 13.68 -0.42 -7.90
CA ARG A 61 14.09 -0.60 -6.49
C ARG A 61 13.26 -1.66 -5.76
N LEU A 62 12.12 -2.07 -6.30
CA LEU A 62 11.25 -3.08 -5.66
C LEU A 62 11.97 -4.39 -5.33
N PRO A 63 12.88 -4.95 -6.17
CA PRO A 63 13.61 -6.17 -5.83
C PRO A 63 14.47 -6.08 -4.57
N GLN A 64 14.86 -4.86 -4.17
CA GLN A 64 15.71 -4.62 -3.00
C GLN A 64 14.95 -4.70 -1.67
N LEU A 65 13.62 -4.76 -1.71
CA LEU A 65 12.78 -4.84 -0.51
C LEU A 65 12.82 -6.23 0.16
N GLY A 66 13.27 -7.27 -0.57
CA GLY A 66 13.18 -8.66 -0.14
C GLY A 66 11.74 -9.14 -0.08
N ARG A 67 11.44 -10.03 0.88
CA ARG A 67 10.14 -10.69 0.97
C ARG A 67 9.09 -9.73 1.52
N VAL A 68 8.09 -9.43 0.69
CA VAL A 68 7.01 -8.49 1.00
C VAL A 68 5.65 -9.12 0.78
N LYS A 69 4.62 -8.42 1.27
CA LYS A 69 3.23 -8.67 0.95
C LYS A 69 2.71 -7.53 0.08
N ALA A 70 2.48 -7.81 -1.19
CA ALA A 70 1.95 -6.86 -2.15
C ALA A 70 0.42 -6.93 -2.18
N LEU A 71 -0.22 -5.77 -2.17
CA LEU A 71 -1.67 -5.65 -2.32
C LEU A 71 -1.98 -4.82 -3.58
N THR A 72 -2.78 -5.38 -4.48
CA THR A 72 -3.35 -4.66 -5.62
C THR A 72 -4.87 -4.69 -5.48
N ARG A 73 -5.52 -3.53 -5.58
CA ARG A 73 -6.96 -3.40 -5.32
C ARG A 73 -7.66 -2.74 -6.50
N SER A 74 -8.87 -3.22 -6.76
CA SER A 74 -9.90 -2.53 -7.53
C SER A 74 -11.15 -2.34 -6.67
N ARG A 75 -12.18 -1.69 -7.21
CA ARG A 75 -13.47 -1.54 -6.52
C ARG A 75 -14.12 -2.87 -6.12
N LEU A 76 -13.82 -3.96 -6.83
CA LEU A 76 -14.51 -5.25 -6.68
C LEU A 76 -13.64 -6.37 -6.12
N ALA A 77 -12.32 -6.19 -6.10
CA ALA A 77 -11.41 -7.25 -5.74
C ALA A 77 -10.14 -6.71 -5.09
N VAL A 78 -9.60 -7.51 -4.18
CA VAL A 78 -8.27 -7.33 -3.59
C VAL A 78 -7.46 -8.57 -3.94
N LEU A 79 -6.34 -8.35 -4.60
CA LEU A 79 -5.30 -9.36 -4.80
C LEU A 79 -4.21 -9.12 -3.75
N GLU A 80 -4.01 -10.09 -2.87
CA GLU A 80 -2.92 -10.11 -1.91
C GLU A 80 -1.95 -11.23 -2.29
N GLN A 81 -0.67 -10.90 -2.41
CA GLN A 81 0.35 -11.87 -2.79
C GLN A 81 1.63 -11.64 -2.01
N THR A 82 2.23 -12.71 -1.48
CA THR A 82 3.46 -12.67 -0.70
C THR A 82 4.61 -13.25 -1.51
N GLY A 83 5.72 -12.54 -1.61
CA GLY A 83 6.89 -12.97 -2.37
C GLY A 83 7.97 -11.90 -2.44
N ASP A 84 8.95 -12.14 -3.28
CA ASP A 84 10.07 -11.24 -3.55
C ASP A 84 9.85 -10.67 -4.96
N TYR A 85 10.07 -9.37 -5.15
CA TYR A 85 9.92 -8.79 -6.49
C TYR A 85 11.05 -9.26 -7.40
N PRO A 86 10.78 -9.86 -8.58
CA PRO A 86 11.82 -10.24 -9.53
C PRO A 86 12.44 -9.01 -10.19
N GLU A 87 13.55 -9.19 -10.90
CA GLU A 87 14.19 -8.11 -11.65
C GLU A 87 13.24 -7.40 -12.62
N LEU A 88 13.34 -6.08 -12.68
CA LEU A 88 12.51 -5.27 -13.56
C LEU A 88 12.97 -5.47 -15.02
N SER A 89 12.01 -5.81 -15.87
CA SER A 89 12.15 -5.74 -17.32
C SER A 89 11.15 -4.74 -17.91
N GLY A 90 11.32 -4.37 -19.19
CA GLY A 90 10.45 -3.40 -19.87
C GLY A 90 11.19 -2.12 -20.26
N GLY A 91 10.44 -1.04 -20.42
CA GLY A 91 10.94 0.23 -20.94
C GLY A 91 10.47 1.46 -20.15
N PRO A 92 10.61 2.68 -20.70
CA PRO A 92 10.28 3.92 -19.99
C PRO A 92 8.81 4.09 -19.65
N GLN A 93 7.89 3.45 -20.39
CA GLN A 93 6.44 3.60 -20.24
C GLN A 93 5.77 2.43 -19.52
N THR A 94 6.37 1.25 -19.58
CA THR A 94 5.80 0.02 -19.04
C THR A 94 6.88 -0.83 -18.38
N GLY A 95 6.50 -1.54 -17.31
CA GLY A 95 7.35 -2.47 -16.58
C GLY A 95 6.74 -3.85 -16.49
N LEU A 96 7.60 -4.86 -16.41
CA LEU A 96 7.22 -6.25 -16.16
C LEU A 96 8.13 -6.81 -15.06
N LEU A 97 7.49 -7.25 -13.98
CA LEU A 97 8.08 -8.03 -12.91
C LEU A 97 7.48 -9.42 -13.04
N LEU A 98 8.24 -10.41 -13.51
CA LEU A 98 7.70 -11.72 -13.88
C LEU A 98 8.27 -12.83 -12.98
N ASP A 99 7.43 -13.33 -12.08
CA ASP A 99 7.73 -14.51 -11.25
C ASP A 99 6.48 -15.41 -11.18
N PRO A 100 6.33 -16.40 -12.09
CA PRO A 100 5.17 -17.28 -12.10
C PRO A 100 5.00 -18.05 -10.79
N GLY A 101 3.89 -17.82 -10.08
CA GLY A 101 3.64 -18.40 -8.76
C GLY A 101 4.15 -17.54 -7.60
N GLY A 102 4.93 -16.49 -7.89
CA GLY A 102 5.29 -15.41 -6.98
C GLY A 102 4.81 -14.07 -7.52
N LEU A 103 5.55 -12.99 -7.25
CA LEU A 103 5.15 -11.61 -7.60
C LEU A 103 5.24 -11.35 -9.12
N ASP A 104 4.08 -11.44 -9.78
CA ASP A 104 3.93 -11.22 -11.22
C ASP A 104 3.07 -9.98 -11.54
N LEU A 105 3.71 -8.87 -11.94
CA LEU A 105 3.10 -7.56 -12.14
C LEU A 105 3.38 -6.99 -13.53
N ARG A 106 2.33 -6.40 -14.12
CA ARG A 106 2.42 -5.58 -15.32
C ARG A 106 2.17 -4.13 -14.91
N LEU A 107 3.17 -3.29 -15.08
CA LEU A 107 3.19 -1.90 -14.61
C LEU A 107 2.97 -0.95 -15.79
N LEU A 108 1.98 -0.07 -15.67
CA LEU A 108 1.69 0.98 -16.65
C LEU A 108 2.00 2.34 -16.01
N TYR A 109 3.19 2.87 -16.28
CA TYR A 109 3.71 4.04 -15.56
C TYR A 109 2.94 5.33 -15.85
N THR A 110 2.26 5.41 -17.00
CA THR A 110 1.44 6.57 -17.40
C THR A 110 0.30 6.89 -16.43
N HIS A 111 -0.12 5.93 -15.61
CA HIS A 111 -1.20 6.13 -14.63
C HIS A 111 -0.68 6.38 -13.20
N TRP A 112 0.63 6.40 -13.00
CA TRP A 112 1.26 6.60 -11.70
C TRP A 112 1.52 8.09 -11.49
N HIS A 113 0.69 8.72 -10.67
CA HIS A 113 0.77 10.16 -10.41
C HIS A 113 1.60 10.49 -9.17
N TRP A 114 1.59 9.59 -8.18
CA TRP A 114 2.25 9.80 -6.90
C TRP A 114 2.56 8.47 -6.24
N ALA A 115 3.69 8.43 -5.53
CA ALA A 115 4.09 7.33 -4.68
C ALA A 115 4.60 7.88 -3.35
N CYS A 116 4.25 7.18 -2.28
CA CYS A 116 4.66 7.56 -0.93
C CYS A 116 5.05 6.35 -0.11
N LEU A 117 5.87 6.60 0.90
CA LEU A 117 6.10 5.72 2.01
C LEU A 117 5.16 6.12 3.15
N ILE A 118 4.45 5.15 3.71
CA ILE A 118 3.58 5.34 4.86
C ILE A 118 4.11 4.47 6.00
N ARG A 119 4.35 5.07 7.16
CA ARG A 119 4.66 4.35 8.41
C ARG A 119 3.43 4.36 9.31
N ASP A 120 2.52 3.45 9.03
CA ASP A 120 1.36 3.22 9.89
C ASP A 120 1.72 2.10 10.90
N PRO A 121 1.50 2.26 12.21
CA PRO A 121 1.62 1.16 13.17
C PRO A 121 0.51 0.13 12.91
N MET A 122 0.69 -0.69 11.88
CA MET A 122 -0.19 -1.83 11.63
C MET A 122 0.04 -2.84 12.76
N PRO A 123 -0.98 -3.20 13.56
CA PRO A 123 -0.81 -4.26 14.55
C PRO A 123 -0.47 -5.55 13.80
N SER A 124 0.63 -6.19 14.19
CA SER A 124 1.11 -7.44 13.60
C SER A 124 -0.02 -8.46 13.53
N GLN A 125 -0.26 -9.04 12.34
CA GLN A 125 -1.10 -10.23 12.25
C GLN A 125 -0.36 -11.35 12.99
N VAL A 126 -0.89 -11.78 14.13
CA VAL A 126 -0.49 -13.07 14.70
C VAL A 126 -0.98 -14.13 13.72
N SER A 127 -0.06 -14.75 12.99
CA SER A 127 -0.33 -15.93 12.18
C SER A 127 -0.94 -16.98 13.09
N LYS A 128 -2.21 -17.32 12.89
CA LYS A 128 -2.75 -18.55 13.48
C LYS A 128 -2.06 -19.69 12.73
N SER A 129 -1.10 -20.34 13.37
CA SER A 129 -0.62 -21.65 12.94
C SER A 129 -1.84 -22.57 12.92
N HIS A 130 -2.26 -22.96 11.72
CA HIS A 130 -3.16 -24.07 11.54
C HIS A 130 -2.35 -25.34 11.88
N ASP A 131 -2.35 -25.72 13.15
CA ASP A 131 -1.95 -27.06 13.55
C ASP A 131 -3.05 -28.01 13.06
N SER A 132 -2.83 -28.61 11.90
CA SER A 132 -3.62 -29.74 11.42
C SER A 132 -3.25 -30.96 12.25
N GLU A 133 -3.97 -31.14 13.36
CA GLU A 133 -3.95 -32.36 14.14
C GLU A 133 -4.61 -33.48 13.31
N THR A 134 -3.77 -34.28 12.67
CA THR A 134 -4.19 -35.50 11.99
C THR A 134 -4.46 -36.53 13.08
N LYS A 135 -5.73 -36.83 13.35
CA LYS A 135 -6.11 -37.92 14.24
C LYS A 135 -6.55 -39.10 13.40
N ASP A 136 -5.59 -39.97 13.11
CA ASP A 136 -5.85 -41.37 12.77
C ASP A 136 -6.53 -42.05 13.96
N SER A 137 -7.71 -42.61 13.74
CA SER A 137 -8.28 -43.78 14.44
C SER A 137 -9.51 -44.28 13.69
#